data_AF-A0A8J7WQT6-F1
#
_entry.id   AF-A0A8J7WQT6-F1
#
_cell.length_a   1.000
_cell.length_b   1.000
_cell.length_c   1.000
_cell.angle_alpha   90.00
_cell.angle_beta   90.00
_cell.angle_gamma   90.00
#
_symmetry.space_group_name_H-M   'P 1'
#
loop_
_entity.id
_entity.type
_entity.pdbx_description
1 polymer ?
#
loop_
_entity_poly.entity_id
_entity_poly.type
_entity_poly.pdbx_seq_one_letter_code
_entity_poly.pdbx_strand_id
1 'polypeptide(L)'
;MNGTYGAETIERAPAWREFEPLTTTDSACCCCAAPVVMAILPLTEPGGDPADLLLCGHHLRASRVALRAAGAVVFDASGDVVRLTS
;
A
#
# COMPACT_ATOMS: atom_id res chain seq x y z
N MET A 1 19.29 -13.65 8.37
CA MET A 1 19.69 -12.37 9.01
C MET A 1 18.42 -11.56 9.14
N ASN A 2 17.67 -11.72 10.23
CA ASN A 2 16.31 -11.22 10.34
C ASN A 2 16.28 -10.21 11.49
N GLY A 3 16.31 -8.93 11.14
CA GLY A 3 16.15 -7.83 12.09
C GLY A 3 14.69 -7.70 12.48
N THR A 4 14.42 -7.84 13.77
CA THR A 4 13.10 -7.67 14.39
C THR A 4 12.81 -6.18 14.53
N TYR A 5 11.86 -5.65 13.75
CA TYR A 5 11.25 -4.36 14.04
C TYR A 5 10.09 -4.58 15.03
N GLY A 6 10.09 -3.77 16.11
CA GLY A 6 9.27 -3.98 17.30
C GLY A 6 7.77 -4.04 17.04
N ALA A 7 7.10 -4.88 17.85
CA ALA A 7 5.66 -5.07 17.84
C ALA A 7 4.95 -3.81 18.36
N GLU A 8 4.46 -2.97 17.46
CA GLU A 8 3.42 -1.97 17.75
C GLU A 8 2.18 -2.31 16.90
N THR A 9 1.04 -2.41 17.57
CA THR A 9 -0.28 -2.87 17.11
C THR A 9 -0.54 -2.69 15.60
N ILE A 10 -0.59 -3.82 14.88
CA ILE A 10 -1.00 -3.92 13.49
C ILE A 10 -2.53 -3.80 13.43
N GLU A 11 -3.06 -2.65 13.02
CA GLU A 11 -4.48 -2.52 12.72
C GLU A 11 -4.77 -3.29 11.41
N ARG A 12 -5.63 -4.31 11.48
CA ARG A 12 -6.04 -5.09 10.30
C ARG A 12 -6.65 -4.16 9.25
N ALA A 13 -6.46 -4.51 7.97
CA ALA A 13 -7.17 -3.91 6.84
C ALA A 13 -8.67 -3.75 7.15
N PRO A 14 -9.31 -2.63 6.76
CA PRO A 14 -10.71 -2.41 7.04
C PRO A 14 -11.57 -3.47 6.32
N ALA A 15 -12.64 -3.93 6.99
CA ALA A 15 -13.43 -5.11 6.60
C ALA A 15 -14.17 -5.02 5.25
N TRP A 16 -14.13 -3.87 4.56
CA TRP A 16 -14.79 -3.69 3.27
C TRP A 16 -13.97 -4.15 2.07
N ARG A 17 -12.69 -4.53 2.25
CA ARG A 17 -11.87 -5.14 1.19
C ARG A 17 -10.98 -6.24 1.75
N GLU A 18 -11.10 -7.44 1.19
CA GLU A 18 -10.13 -8.50 1.44
C GLU A 18 -8.82 -8.15 0.71
N PHE A 19 -7.71 -8.16 1.44
CA PHE A 19 -6.39 -7.95 0.86
C PHE A 19 -5.89 -9.27 0.27
N GLU A 20 -5.54 -9.26 -1.01
CA GLU A 20 -4.78 -10.34 -1.64
C GLU A 20 -3.28 -10.01 -1.60
N PRO A 21 -2.43 -10.90 -1.04
CA PRO A 21 -0.99 -10.71 -1.02
C PRO A 21 -0.38 -10.52 -2.40
N LEU A 22 0.63 -9.65 -2.47
CA LEU A 22 1.38 -9.44 -3.70
C LEU A 22 2.14 -10.71 -4.07
N THR A 23 2.03 -11.08 -5.33
CA THR A 23 2.65 -12.25 -5.93
C THR A 23 3.82 -11.86 -6.85
N THR A 24 4.63 -12.84 -7.23
CA THR A 24 5.74 -12.63 -8.17
C THR A 24 5.28 -12.33 -9.60
N THR A 25 4.00 -12.53 -9.90
CA THR A 25 3.39 -12.17 -11.20
C THR A 25 2.88 -10.73 -11.23
N ASP A 26 2.75 -10.07 -10.08
CA ASP A 26 2.29 -8.69 -10.02
C ASP A 26 3.35 -7.72 -10.55
N SER A 27 2.89 -6.70 -11.26
CA SER A 27 3.73 -5.63 -11.79
C SER A 27 3.30 -4.30 -11.18
N ALA A 28 4.27 -3.48 -10.80
CA ALA A 28 3.96 -2.13 -10.33
C ALA A 28 3.28 -1.32 -11.46
N CYS A 29 2.24 -0.56 -11.12
CA CYS A 29 1.39 0.11 -12.11
C CYS A 29 2.15 1.14 -12.97
N CYS A 30 3.29 1.66 -12.48
CA CYS A 30 4.01 2.75 -13.13
C CYS A 30 5.48 2.41 -13.47
N CYS A 31 5.93 1.17 -13.28
CA CYS A 31 7.28 0.76 -13.68
C CYS A 31 7.41 -0.74 -13.90
N CYS A 32 8.46 -1.17 -14.59
CA CYS A 32 8.77 -2.57 -14.83
C CYS A 32 9.29 -3.34 -13.58
N ALA A 33 9.37 -2.72 -12.41
CA ALA A 33 9.82 -3.37 -11.18
C ALA A 33 8.69 -4.11 -10.48
N ALA A 34 9.03 -5.16 -9.71
CA ALA A 34 8.08 -5.83 -8.83
C ALA A 34 7.53 -4.84 -7.79
N PRO A 35 6.21 -4.88 -7.51
CA PRO A 35 5.62 -4.08 -6.46
C PRO A 35 6.05 -4.61 -5.08
N VAL A 36 6.15 -3.71 -4.12
CA VAL A 36 6.45 -4.05 -2.72
C VAL A 36 5.35 -3.59 -1.76
N VAL A 37 4.42 -2.77 -2.27
CA VAL A 37 3.24 -2.31 -1.54
C VAL A 37 2.03 -2.18 -2.49
N MET A 38 0.84 -2.25 -1.90
CA MET A 38 -0.43 -1.85 -2.49
C MET A 38 -0.94 -0.61 -1.74
N ALA A 39 -1.22 0.48 -2.44
CA ALA A 39 -1.85 1.67 -1.88
C ALA A 39 -3.31 1.76 -2.35
N ILE A 40 -4.25 1.81 -1.42
CA ILE A 40 -5.66 2.00 -1.70
C ILE A 40 -6.00 3.47 -1.53
N LEU A 41 -6.43 4.11 -2.61
CA LEU A 41 -6.90 5.50 -2.60
C LEU A 41 -8.38 5.56 -2.19
N PRO A 42 -8.75 6.48 -1.29
CA PRO A 42 -10.15 6.66 -0.91
C PRO A 42 -10.95 7.27 -2.07
N LEU A 43 -12.27 7.09 -1.99
CA LEU A 43 -13.21 7.64 -2.96
C LEU A 43 -13.06 9.16 -3.05
N THR A 44 -12.80 9.67 -4.25
CA THR A 44 -12.82 11.12 -4.50
C THR A 44 -14.24 11.62 -4.77
N GLU A 45 -15.16 10.73 -5.17
CA GLU A 45 -16.55 11.05 -5.50
C GLU A 45 -17.53 10.00 -4.94
N PRO A 46 -18.78 10.39 -4.57
CA PRO A 46 -19.80 9.44 -4.14
C PRO A 46 -20.12 8.42 -5.23
N GLY A 47 -19.91 7.13 -4.94
CA GLY A 47 -20.20 6.03 -5.86
C GLY A 47 -19.06 5.61 -6.79
N GLY A 48 -17.85 6.18 -6.63
CA GLY A 48 -16.65 5.62 -7.26
C GLY A 48 -16.21 4.31 -6.61
N ASP A 49 -15.41 3.52 -7.34
CA ASP A 49 -14.71 2.37 -6.76
C ASP A 49 -13.35 2.81 -6.20
N PRO A 50 -12.92 2.30 -5.03
CA PRO A 50 -11.58 2.57 -4.51
C PRO A 50 -10.53 1.99 -5.47
N ALA A 51 -9.47 2.78 -5.70
CA ALA A 51 -8.42 2.42 -6.64
C ALA A 51 -7.21 1.84 -5.91
N ASP A 52 -6.78 0.66 -6.36
CA ASP A 52 -5.56 0.02 -5.88
C ASP A 52 -4.38 0.42 -6.77
N LEU A 53 -3.28 0.84 -6.15
CA LEU A 53 -2.03 1.17 -6.82
C LEU A 53 -0.92 0.26 -6.31
N LEU A 54 -0.39 -0.57 -7.19
CA LEU A 54 0.80 -1.39 -6.92
C LEU A 54 2.05 -0.56 -7.16
N LEU A 55 2.85 -0.34 -6.11
CA LEU A 55 4.03 0.52 -6.18
C LEU A 55 5.31 -0.25 -5.84
N CYS A 56 6.37 0.02 -6.61
CA CYS A 56 7.72 -0.37 -6.24
C CYS A 56 8.24 0.52 -5.11
N GLY A 57 9.31 0.10 -4.44
CA GLY A 57 9.88 0.87 -3.31
C GLY A 57 10.31 2.29 -3.69
N HIS A 58 10.77 2.50 -4.93
CA HIS A 58 11.13 3.82 -5.43
C HIS A 58 9.91 4.73 -5.57
N HIS A 59 8.84 4.25 -6.21
CA HIS A 59 7.64 5.04 -6.42
C HIS A 59 6.85 5.28 -5.14
N LEU A 60 6.85 4.32 -4.20
CA LEU A 60 6.35 4.57 -2.84
C LEU A 60 7.08 5.74 -2.18
N ARG A 61 8.42 5.75 -2.22
CA ARG A 61 9.21 6.83 -1.62
C ARG A 61 8.95 8.17 -2.30
N ALA A 62 8.89 8.19 -3.63
CA ALA A 62 8.67 9.40 -4.41
C ALA A 62 7.24 9.99 -4.21
N SER A 63 6.23 9.12 -4.03
CA SER A 63 4.82 9.53 -3.90
C SER A 63 4.32 9.63 -2.45
N ARG A 64 5.16 9.32 -1.45
CA ARG A 64 4.78 9.22 -0.03
C ARG A 64 3.93 10.38 0.50
N VAL A 65 4.34 11.61 0.19
CA VAL A 65 3.65 12.83 0.61
C VAL A 65 2.28 12.94 -0.05
N ALA A 66 2.20 12.64 -1.35
CA ALA A 66 0.96 12.68 -2.12
C ALA A 66 -0.03 11.60 -1.66
N LEU A 67 0.44 10.36 -1.43
CA LEU A 67 -0.38 9.27 -0.91
C LEU A 67 -0.96 9.61 0.47
N ARG A 68 -0.14 10.21 1.34
CA ARG A 68 -0.61 10.66 2.66
C ARG A 68 -1.63 11.80 2.54
N ALA A 69 -1.37 12.78 1.69
CA ALA A 69 -2.31 13.88 1.44
C ALA A 69 -3.64 13.39 0.85
N ALA A 70 -3.60 12.33 0.05
CA ALA A 70 -4.77 11.68 -0.52
C ALA A 70 -5.51 10.78 0.48
N GLY A 71 -5.01 10.58 1.70
CA GLY A 71 -5.62 9.67 2.68
C GLY A 71 -5.52 8.20 2.29
N ALA A 72 -4.50 7.83 1.50
CA ALA A 72 -4.30 6.45 1.07
C ALA A 72 -3.98 5.53 2.25
N VAL A 73 -4.51 4.30 2.21
CA VAL A 73 -4.08 3.21 3.10
C VAL A 73 -3.07 2.36 2.33
N VAL A 74 -1.88 2.14 2.90
CA VAL A 74 -0.81 1.38 2.24
C VAL A 74 -0.59 0.07 2.95
N PHE A 75 -0.55 -1.02 2.20
CA PHE A 75 -0.27 -2.38 2.66
C PHE A 75 1.07 -2.82 2.09
N ASP A 76 1.89 -3.51 2.88
CA ASP A 76 3.06 -4.20 2.34
C ASP A 76 2.69 -5.50 1.63
N ALA A 77 3.69 -6.19 1.09
CA ALA A 77 3.49 -7.45 0.39
C ALA A 77 2.84 -8.56 1.25
N SER A 78 2.89 -8.45 2.58
CA SER A 78 2.29 -9.40 3.52
C SER A 78 0.85 -9.01 3.90
N GLY A 79 0.42 -7.80 3.55
CA GLY A 79 -0.89 -7.26 3.89
C GLY A 79 -0.93 -6.46 5.18
N ASP A 80 0.23 -6.14 5.75
CA ASP A 80 0.32 -5.30 6.95
C ASP A 80 0.25 -3.82 6.56
N VAL A 81 -0.48 -3.02 7.35
CA VAL A 81 -0.61 -1.59 7.12
C VAL A 81 0.72 -0.88 7.39
N VAL A 82 1.23 -0.19 6.36
CA VAL A 82 2.46 0.60 6.42
C VAL A 82 2.13 2.04 6.75
N ARG A 83 2.73 2.56 7.84
CA ARG A 83 2.63 3.98 8.17
C ARG A 83 3.53 4.83 7.27
N LEU A 84 2.90 5.75 6.53
CA LEU A 84 3.60 6.78 5.78
C LEU A 84 4.06 7.91 6.72
N THR A 85 5.24 7.78 7.32
CA THR A 85 5.90 8.89 8.03
C THR A 85 6.27 10.01 7.07
N SER A 86 6.59 11.19 7.60
CA SER A 86 7.20 12.27 6.83
C SER A 86 8.56 11.85 6.28
#